data_AF-A0A959HMK9-F1
#
_entry.id   AF-A0A959HMK9-F1
#
_cell.length_a   1.000
_cell.length_b   1.000
_cell.length_c   1.000
_cell.angle_alpha   90.00
_cell.angle_beta   90.00
_cell.angle_gamma   90.00
#
_symmetry.space_group_name_H-M   'P 1'
#
loop_
_entity.id
_entity.type
_entity.pdbx_description
1 polymer ?
#
loop_
_entity_poly.entity_id
_entity_poly.type
_entity_poly.pdbx_seq_one_letter_code
_entity_poly.pdbx_strand_id
1 'polypeptide(L)'
;MHKYENWSREIKNLYDLKPDLIIYFTGSSIVELSRQNVDLSRRAVMYDMPGLSFREYLQVSGIYQSRIYSLEEVLNDHEEMAIELSSNIKPLQYFTSYLEHGYYPFFLESLPLFSVRLKQVVQLVLESDLASAEAGPVQKVSKIALLLQIIAESAPFTPNITKLAERSGLDRNTLLRYLHHLERAELTASL
;
A
#
# COMPACT_ATOMS: atom_id res chain seq x y z
N MET A 1 -8.58 -5.99 13.89
CA MET A 1 -8.27 -5.41 15.21
C MET A 1 -8.76 -3.96 15.32
N HIS A 2 -8.45 -3.06 14.37
CA HIS A 2 -8.88 -1.64 14.43
C HIS A 2 -10.39 -1.43 14.64
N LYS A 3 -11.25 -2.31 14.10
CA LYS A 3 -12.71 -2.27 14.30
C LYS A 3 -13.19 -2.56 15.73
N TYR A 4 -12.32 -3.06 16.61
CA TYR A 4 -12.67 -3.36 18.00
C TYR A 4 -12.46 -2.11 18.86
N GLU A 5 -13.51 -1.63 19.50
CA GLU A 5 -13.41 -0.45 20.35
C GLU A 5 -12.37 -0.64 21.47
N ASN A 6 -11.56 0.40 21.72
CA ASN A 6 -10.54 0.43 22.76
C ASN A 6 -9.40 -0.61 22.63
N TRP A 7 -9.21 -1.25 21.47
CA TRP A 7 -8.13 -2.22 21.26
C TRP A 7 -6.75 -1.68 21.69
N SER A 8 -6.48 -0.39 21.43
CA SER A 8 -5.18 0.23 21.72
C SER A 8 -4.92 0.35 23.22
N ARG A 9 -5.98 0.60 24.00
CA ARG A 9 -5.92 0.64 25.46
C ARG A 9 -5.67 -0.76 26.03
N GLU A 10 -6.29 -1.78 25.46
CA GLU A 10 -6.07 -3.15 25.92
C GLU A 10 -4.65 -3.63 25.65
N ILE A 11 -4.11 -3.34 24.46
CA ILE A 11 -2.70 -3.64 24.14
C ILE A 11 -1.77 -2.90 25.09
N LYS A 12 -2.03 -1.61 25.35
CA LYS A 12 -1.26 -0.84 26.34
C LYS A 12 -1.29 -1.49 27.72
N ASN A 13 -2.47 -1.88 28.20
CA ASN A 13 -2.61 -2.51 29.51
C ASN A 13 -1.88 -3.86 29.59
N LEU A 14 -1.97 -4.67 28.53
CA LEU A 14 -1.26 -5.95 28.46
C LEU A 14 0.25 -5.75 28.47
N TYR A 15 0.76 -4.79 27.70
CA TYR A 15 2.17 -4.41 27.70
C TYR A 15 2.65 -3.95 29.09
N ASP A 16 1.89 -3.06 29.75
CA ASP A 16 2.27 -2.49 31.05
C ASP A 16 2.16 -3.53 32.19
N LEU A 17 1.23 -4.50 32.11
CA LEU A 17 0.95 -5.46 33.19
C LEU A 17 1.65 -6.82 33.03
N LYS A 18 2.16 -7.15 31.83
CA LYS A 18 2.79 -8.44 31.53
C LYS A 18 4.15 -8.23 30.84
N PRO A 19 5.24 -8.00 31.60
CA PRO A 19 6.55 -7.69 31.04
C PRO A 19 7.13 -8.77 30.12
N ASP A 20 6.78 -10.04 30.35
CA ASP A 20 7.27 -11.18 29.58
C ASP A 20 6.43 -11.49 28.34
N LEU A 21 5.32 -10.76 28.10
CA LEU A 21 4.43 -11.00 26.98
C LEU A 21 4.88 -10.20 25.75
N ILE A 22 5.19 -10.92 24.67
CA ILE A 22 5.46 -10.32 23.37
C ILE A 22 4.16 -10.28 22.57
N ILE A 23 3.76 -9.09 22.12
CA ILE A 23 2.52 -8.88 21.38
C ILE A 23 2.87 -8.47 19.94
N TYR A 24 2.38 -9.25 18.98
CA TYR A 24 2.38 -8.89 17.56
C TYR A 24 0.95 -8.66 17.11
N PHE A 25 0.71 -7.58 16.39
CA PHE A 25 -0.61 -7.27 15.83
C PHE A 25 -0.48 -6.73 14.42
N THR A 26 -1.53 -6.95 13.64
CA THR A 26 -1.66 -6.44 12.28
C THR A 26 -3.03 -5.77 12.13
N GLY A 27 -3.14 -4.81 11.22
CA GLY A 27 -4.41 -4.20 10.87
C GLY A 27 -4.39 -3.67 9.45
N SER A 28 -5.53 -3.75 8.79
CA SER A 28 -5.68 -3.41 7.37
C SER A 28 -6.18 -1.98 7.12
N SER A 29 -6.22 -1.12 8.14
CA SER A 29 -6.65 0.29 8.03
C SER A 29 -5.57 1.19 8.58
N ILE A 30 -4.85 1.87 7.68
CA ILE A 30 -3.73 2.73 8.08
C ILE A 30 -4.25 4.01 8.73
N VAL A 31 -5.38 4.53 8.24
CA VAL A 31 -6.00 5.76 8.75
C VAL A 31 -6.55 5.54 10.16
N GLU A 32 -7.15 4.40 10.45
CA GLU A 32 -7.69 4.12 11.79
C GLU A 32 -6.59 3.75 12.79
N LEU A 33 -5.60 2.96 12.37
CA LEU A 33 -4.45 2.62 13.21
C LEU A 33 -3.66 3.88 13.60
N SER A 34 -3.43 4.80 12.67
CA SER A 34 -2.70 6.05 12.95
C SER A 34 -3.44 6.97 13.93
N ARG A 35 -4.77 7.03 13.88
CA ARG A 35 -5.58 7.85 14.81
C ARG A 35 -5.53 7.34 16.25
N GLN A 36 -5.55 6.03 16.45
CA GLN A 36 -5.58 5.42 17.78
C GLN A 36 -4.18 5.19 18.37
N ASN A 37 -3.12 5.63 17.67
CA ASN A 37 -1.73 5.39 18.03
C ASN A 37 -1.19 6.29 19.17
N VAL A 38 -1.97 7.25 19.68
CA VAL A 38 -1.49 8.18 20.72
C VAL A 38 -0.99 7.43 21.97
N ASP A 39 -1.71 6.39 22.41
CA ASP A 39 -1.36 5.58 23.58
C ASP A 39 -0.20 4.59 23.33
N LEU A 40 -0.02 4.16 22.08
CA LEU A 40 0.95 3.12 21.69
C LEU A 40 2.25 3.67 21.08
N SER A 41 2.30 4.95 20.76
CA SER A 41 3.44 5.65 20.14
C SER A 41 4.82 5.35 20.73
N ARG A 42 4.91 5.04 22.03
CA ARG A 42 6.17 4.72 22.74
C ARG A 42 6.31 3.24 23.14
N ARG A 43 5.29 2.43 22.87
CA ARG A 43 5.19 1.03 23.33
C ARG A 43 5.18 0.04 22.17
N ALA A 44 4.68 0.46 21.01
CA ALA A 44 4.63 -0.33 19.81
C ALA A 44 5.51 0.30 18.73
N VAL A 45 6.34 -0.52 18.09
CA VAL A 45 7.01 -0.14 16.85
C VAL A 45 6.09 -0.52 15.71
N MET A 46 5.57 0.49 15.02
CA MET A 46 4.70 0.32 13.87
C MET A 46 5.55 0.19 12.60
N TYR A 47 5.23 -0.82 11.79
CA TYR A 47 5.88 -1.04 10.51
C TYR A 47 4.80 -1.06 9.42
N ASP A 48 4.99 -0.20 8.42
CA ASP A 48 4.18 -0.24 7.21
C ASP A 48 4.73 -1.33 6.29
N MET A 49 3.85 -2.25 5.87
CA MET A 49 4.23 -3.37 5.04
C MET A 49 3.80 -3.09 3.60
N PRO A 50 4.73 -2.67 2.72
CA PRO A 50 4.40 -2.47 1.32
C PRO A 50 4.07 -3.79 0.63
N GLY A 51 3.54 -3.70 -0.59
CA GLY A 51 3.50 -4.86 -1.48
C GLY A 51 4.89 -5.42 -1.77
N LEU A 52 4.92 -6.57 -2.44
CA LEU A 52 6.16 -7.24 -2.81
C LEU A 52 7.03 -6.31 -3.65
N SER A 53 8.30 -6.21 -3.30
CA SER A 53 9.32 -5.71 -4.21
C SER A 53 9.50 -6.66 -5.40
N PHE A 54 10.12 -6.19 -6.48
CA PHE A 54 10.36 -7.04 -7.65
C PHE A 54 11.20 -8.29 -7.30
N ARG A 55 12.19 -8.16 -6.41
CA ARG A 55 12.98 -9.29 -5.91
C ARG A 55 12.10 -10.31 -5.18
N GLU A 56 11.25 -9.84 -4.27
CA GLU A 56 10.34 -10.73 -3.52
C GLU A 56 9.33 -11.39 -4.45
N TYR A 57 8.80 -10.67 -5.43
CA TYR A 57 7.95 -11.23 -6.47
C TYR A 57 8.63 -12.38 -7.22
N LEU A 58 9.88 -12.21 -7.66
CA LEU A 58 10.64 -13.25 -8.35
C LEU A 58 10.83 -14.50 -7.47
N GLN A 59 11.13 -14.29 -6.18
CA GLN A 59 11.36 -15.36 -5.23
C GLN A 59 10.08 -16.12 -4.89
N VAL A 60 9.01 -15.40 -4.59
CA VAL A 60 7.68 -15.93 -4.25
C VAL A 60 7.04 -16.63 -5.46
N SER A 61 7.31 -16.16 -6.67
CA SER A 61 6.86 -16.80 -7.92
C SER A 61 7.71 -18.02 -8.31
N GLY A 62 8.78 -18.34 -7.58
CA GLY A 62 9.69 -19.44 -7.92
C GLY A 62 10.52 -19.23 -9.18
N ILE A 63 10.65 -17.97 -9.65
CA ILE A 63 11.37 -17.62 -10.88
C ILE A 63 12.88 -17.55 -10.61
N TYR A 64 13.27 -16.89 -9.52
CA TYR A 64 14.66 -16.74 -9.14
C TYR A 64 14.80 -16.48 -7.64
N GLN A 65 15.70 -17.21 -6.99
CA GLN A 65 16.07 -16.97 -5.61
C GLN A 65 17.35 -16.14 -5.59
N SER A 66 17.23 -14.87 -5.19
CA SER A 66 18.38 -14.00 -4.99
C SER A 66 18.93 -14.19 -3.59
N ARG A 67 20.25 -14.22 -3.46
CA ARG A 67 20.88 -13.92 -2.16
C ARG A 67 20.64 -12.47 -1.77
N ILE A 68 20.78 -12.19 -0.48
CA ILE A 68 20.78 -10.82 0.06
C ILE A 68 22.19 -10.26 -0.14
N TYR A 69 22.27 -9.09 -0.77
CA TYR A 69 23.51 -8.35 -0.95
C TYR A 69 23.61 -7.26 0.10
N SER A 70 24.78 -7.14 0.73
CA SER A 70 25.12 -6.01 1.59
C SER A 70 25.38 -4.75 0.75
N LEU A 71 25.29 -3.58 1.38
CA LEU A 71 25.61 -2.32 0.71
C LEU A 71 27.07 -2.29 0.22
N GLU A 72 27.99 -2.87 0.99
CA GLU A 72 29.42 -2.91 0.65
C GLU A 72 29.67 -3.74 -0.63
N GLU A 73 29.05 -4.92 -0.74
CA GLU A 73 29.10 -5.73 -1.97
C GLU A 73 28.52 -4.96 -3.16
N VAL A 74 27.38 -4.26 -2.98
CA VAL A 74 26.77 -3.44 -4.04
C VAL A 74 27.67 -2.29 -4.47
N LEU A 75 28.49 -1.73 -3.59
CA LEU A 75 29.39 -0.65 -3.96
C LEU A 75 30.66 -1.17 -4.65
N ASN A 76 31.23 -2.27 -4.18
CA ASN A 76 32.54 -2.75 -4.63
C ASN A 76 32.47 -3.80 -5.75
N ASP A 77 31.43 -4.65 -5.76
CA ASP A 77 31.39 -5.87 -6.57
C ASP A 77 30.21 -5.90 -7.56
N HIS A 78 29.56 -4.76 -7.81
CA HIS A 78 28.33 -4.68 -8.62
C HIS A 78 28.49 -5.19 -10.06
N GLU A 79 29.65 -5.03 -10.67
CA GLU A 79 29.89 -5.51 -12.04
C GLU A 79 29.86 -7.04 -12.10
N GLU A 80 30.57 -7.71 -11.20
CA GLU A 80 30.60 -9.18 -11.13
C GLU A 80 29.21 -9.73 -10.78
N MET A 81 28.52 -9.10 -9.83
CA MET A 81 27.15 -9.46 -9.47
C MET A 81 26.17 -9.27 -10.63
N ALA A 82 26.29 -8.20 -11.41
CA ALA A 82 25.44 -7.97 -12.56
C ALA A 82 25.66 -9.05 -13.65
N ILE A 83 26.90 -9.48 -13.86
CA ILE A 83 27.24 -10.57 -14.78
C ILE A 83 26.65 -11.90 -14.28
N GLU A 84 26.81 -12.21 -12.99
CA GLU A 84 26.25 -13.42 -12.37
C GLU A 84 24.71 -13.42 -12.49
N LEU A 85 24.05 -12.32 -12.11
CA LEU A 85 22.59 -12.19 -12.17
C LEU A 85 22.07 -12.32 -13.60
N SER A 86 22.70 -11.62 -14.56
CA SER A 86 22.28 -11.65 -15.97
C SER A 86 22.50 -13.01 -16.63
N SER A 87 23.41 -13.82 -16.10
CA SER A 87 23.64 -15.19 -16.55
C SER A 87 22.58 -16.15 -16.05
N ASN A 88 21.98 -15.88 -14.89
CA ASN A 88 21.00 -16.75 -14.23
C ASN A 88 19.53 -16.37 -14.50
N ILE A 89 19.25 -15.09 -14.74
CA ILE A 89 17.91 -14.57 -14.99
C ILE A 89 17.94 -13.47 -16.06
N LYS A 90 16.82 -13.29 -16.76
CA LYS A 90 16.54 -12.12 -17.60
C LYS A 90 15.50 -11.23 -16.91
N PRO A 91 15.89 -10.29 -16.03
CA PRO A 91 14.94 -9.57 -15.17
C PRO A 91 13.85 -8.84 -15.97
N LEU A 92 14.22 -8.22 -17.09
CA LEU A 92 13.28 -7.46 -17.94
C LEU A 92 12.14 -8.31 -18.51
N GLN A 93 12.33 -9.63 -18.66
CA GLN A 93 11.28 -10.53 -19.13
C GLN A 93 10.10 -10.62 -18.14
N TYR A 94 10.38 -10.47 -16.84
CA TYR A 94 9.38 -10.63 -15.77
C TYR A 94 8.89 -9.30 -15.21
N PHE A 95 9.55 -8.19 -15.56
CA PHE A 95 9.25 -6.89 -15.00
C PHE A 95 7.86 -6.39 -15.39
N THR A 96 7.41 -6.63 -16.63
CA THR A 96 6.05 -6.27 -17.07
C THR A 96 4.99 -7.01 -16.25
N SER A 97 5.14 -8.32 -16.06
CA SER A 97 4.24 -9.12 -15.22
C SER A 97 4.23 -8.65 -13.76
N TYR A 98 5.37 -8.21 -13.25
CA TYR A 98 5.45 -7.61 -11.92
C TYR A 98 4.60 -6.33 -11.82
N LEU A 99 4.71 -5.44 -12.79
CA LEU A 99 3.94 -4.19 -12.82
C LEU A 99 2.43 -4.44 -12.99
N GLU A 100 2.04 -5.45 -13.75
CA GLU A 100 0.63 -5.78 -13.98
C GLU A 100 -0.02 -6.50 -12.79
N HIS A 101 0.68 -7.45 -12.17
CA HIS A 101 0.08 -8.35 -11.19
C HIS A 101 1.03 -8.90 -10.12
N GLY A 102 2.28 -8.42 -10.01
CA GLY A 102 3.27 -8.95 -9.07
C GLY A 102 3.42 -8.18 -7.76
N TYR A 103 3.00 -6.92 -7.70
CA TYR A 103 3.11 -6.11 -6.48
C TYR A 103 2.26 -6.65 -5.32
N TYR A 104 1.02 -7.05 -5.61
CA TYR A 104 0.14 -7.66 -4.61
C TYR A 104 0.14 -9.19 -4.77
N PRO A 105 0.30 -9.99 -3.71
CA PRO A 105 0.44 -11.45 -3.81
C PRO A 105 -0.84 -12.21 -4.18
N PHE A 106 -1.88 -11.54 -4.70
CA PHE A 106 -3.14 -12.19 -5.10
C PHE A 106 -2.97 -13.18 -6.26
N PHE A 107 -1.92 -13.01 -7.08
CA PHE A 107 -1.60 -13.89 -8.19
C PHE A 107 -1.25 -15.33 -7.75
N LEU A 108 -0.80 -15.50 -6.50
CA LEU A 108 -0.47 -16.82 -5.94
C LEU A 108 -1.70 -17.73 -5.81
N GLU A 109 -2.86 -17.13 -5.56
CA GLU A 109 -4.10 -17.88 -5.43
C GLU A 109 -4.80 -18.06 -6.77
N SER A 110 -4.92 -16.96 -7.55
CA SER A 110 -5.54 -17.01 -8.87
C SER A 110 -5.23 -15.76 -9.70
N LEU A 111 -4.37 -15.91 -10.69
CA LEU A 111 -4.05 -14.84 -11.65
C LEU A 111 -5.29 -14.30 -12.39
N PRO A 112 -6.24 -15.13 -12.88
CA PRO A 112 -7.45 -14.63 -13.53
C PRO A 112 -8.35 -13.76 -12.62
N LEU A 113 -8.25 -13.93 -11.30
CA LEU A 113 -9.04 -13.16 -10.32
C LEU A 113 -8.27 -11.96 -9.76
N PHE A 114 -7.04 -11.70 -10.21
CA PHE A 114 -6.19 -10.64 -9.69
C PHE A 114 -6.90 -9.28 -9.69
N SER A 115 -7.40 -8.84 -10.85
CA SER A 115 -8.05 -7.54 -11.00
C SER A 115 -9.34 -7.43 -10.18
N VAL A 116 -10.06 -8.54 -9.99
CA VAL A 116 -11.26 -8.59 -9.15
C VAL A 116 -10.90 -8.35 -7.69
N ARG A 117 -9.88 -9.04 -7.18
CA ARG A 117 -9.40 -8.90 -5.80
C ARG A 117 -8.81 -7.53 -5.54
N LEU A 118 -7.99 -7.02 -6.46
CA LEU A 118 -7.44 -5.68 -6.36
C LEU A 118 -8.56 -4.64 -6.26
N LYS A 119 -9.57 -4.74 -7.12
CA LYS A 119 -10.73 -3.84 -7.08
C LYS A 119 -11.50 -3.95 -5.75
N GLN A 120 -11.68 -5.15 -5.22
CA GLN A 120 -12.34 -5.37 -3.93
C GLN A 120 -11.57 -4.73 -2.77
N VAL A 121 -10.24 -4.85 -2.76
CA VAL A 121 -9.39 -4.23 -1.74
C VAL A 121 -9.41 -2.72 -1.85
N VAL A 122 -9.29 -2.16 -3.06
CA VAL A 122 -9.40 -0.71 -3.28
C VAL A 122 -10.77 -0.21 -2.78
N GLN A 123 -11.86 -0.89 -3.14
CA GLN A 123 -13.20 -0.51 -2.69
C GLN A 123 -13.32 -0.56 -1.16
N LEU A 124 -12.77 -1.60 -0.51
CA LEU A 124 -12.77 -1.72 0.93
C LEU A 124 -12.02 -0.54 1.59
N VAL A 125 -10.87 -0.15 1.06
CA VAL A 125 -10.11 1.01 1.55
C VAL A 125 -10.91 2.30 1.36
N LEU A 126 -11.54 2.49 0.20
CA LEU A 126 -12.43 3.63 -0.07
C LEU A 126 -13.64 3.69 0.86
N GLU A 127 -14.19 2.56 1.28
CA GLU A 127 -15.36 2.49 2.15
C GLU A 127 -15.02 2.59 3.64
N SER A 128 -13.89 2.04 4.07
CA SER A 128 -13.52 1.98 5.49
C SER A 128 -12.65 3.15 5.94
N ASP A 129 -11.55 3.40 5.23
CA ASP A 129 -10.56 4.40 5.63
C ASP A 129 -11.03 5.82 5.29
N LEU A 130 -11.69 5.98 4.15
CA LEU A 130 -12.15 7.29 3.68
C LEU A 130 -13.49 7.70 4.28
N ALA A 131 -14.44 6.78 4.51
CA ALA A 131 -15.70 7.12 5.17
C ALA A 131 -15.50 7.50 6.65
N SER A 132 -14.53 6.88 7.33
CA SER A 132 -14.17 7.25 8.70
C SER A 132 -13.41 8.59 8.77
N ALA A 133 -12.79 9.05 7.68
CA ALA A 133 -11.93 10.22 7.61
C ALA A 133 -12.65 11.59 7.50
N GLU A 134 -13.89 11.73 7.98
CA GLU A 134 -14.74 12.94 7.85
C GLU A 134 -15.32 13.18 6.45
N ALA A 135 -15.31 12.17 5.57
CA ALA A 135 -15.85 12.29 4.22
C ALA A 135 -17.38 12.08 4.14
N GLY A 136 -18.19 12.63 5.05
CA GLY A 136 -19.67 12.72 4.95
C GLY A 136 -20.44 11.50 4.35
N PRO A 137 -21.64 11.70 3.76
CA PRO A 137 -22.49 10.58 3.31
C PRO A 137 -21.92 9.83 2.08
N VAL A 138 -22.39 8.59 1.90
CA VAL A 138 -22.03 7.57 0.85
C VAL A 138 -21.81 8.14 -0.57
N GLN A 139 -22.50 9.22 -0.93
CA GLN A 139 -22.32 9.94 -2.21
C GLN A 139 -20.90 10.48 -2.44
N LYS A 140 -20.08 10.62 -1.39
CA LYS A 140 -18.69 11.09 -1.49
C LYS A 140 -17.72 9.97 -1.89
N VAL A 141 -17.98 8.72 -1.51
CA VAL A 141 -17.13 7.56 -1.83
C VAL A 141 -17.12 7.30 -3.34
N SER A 142 -18.28 7.38 -4.01
CA SER A 142 -18.37 7.19 -5.46
C SER A 142 -17.62 8.27 -6.25
N LYS A 143 -17.63 9.53 -5.78
CA LYS A 143 -16.85 10.62 -6.37
C LYS A 143 -15.34 10.42 -6.20
N ILE A 144 -14.91 9.88 -5.07
CA ILE A 144 -13.49 9.56 -4.81
C ILE A 144 -13.05 8.38 -5.68
N ALA A 145 -13.87 7.34 -5.82
CA ALA A 145 -13.61 6.23 -6.72
C ALA A 145 -13.47 6.69 -8.19
N LEU A 146 -14.35 7.59 -8.64
CA LEU A 146 -14.26 8.20 -9.96
C LEU A 146 -12.96 9.00 -10.14
N LEU A 147 -12.57 9.79 -9.13
CA LEU A 147 -11.31 10.52 -9.15
C LEU A 147 -10.11 9.58 -9.27
N LEU A 148 -10.08 8.51 -8.49
CA LEU A 148 -9.01 7.49 -8.54
C LEU A 148 -8.93 6.84 -9.93
N GLN A 149 -10.08 6.50 -10.53
CA GLN A 149 -10.13 5.98 -11.90
C GLN A 149 -9.54 6.97 -12.91
N ILE A 150 -9.93 8.25 -12.84
CA ILE A 150 -9.41 9.30 -13.74
C ILE A 150 -7.88 9.42 -13.61
N ILE A 151 -7.34 9.33 -12.39
CA ILE A 151 -5.89 9.37 -12.14
C ILE A 151 -5.21 8.16 -12.76
N ALA A 152 -5.73 6.95 -12.54
CA ALA A 152 -5.18 5.71 -13.07
C ALA A 152 -5.15 5.70 -14.61
N GLU A 153 -6.16 6.26 -15.28
CA GLU A 153 -6.21 6.39 -16.74
C GLU A 153 -5.28 7.48 -17.29
N SER A 154 -4.81 8.41 -16.45
CA SER A 154 -3.99 9.55 -16.87
C SER A 154 -2.48 9.30 -16.74
N ALA A 155 -2.07 8.17 -16.15
CA ALA A 155 -0.66 7.79 -16.08
C ALA A 155 -0.08 7.54 -17.50
N PRO A 156 1.18 7.93 -17.78
CA PRO A 156 2.22 8.42 -16.87
C PRO A 156 2.28 9.96 -16.68
N PHE A 157 1.21 10.72 -16.95
CA PHE A 157 1.25 12.19 -16.90
C PHE A 157 1.00 12.76 -15.49
N THR A 158 1.73 13.81 -15.11
CA THR A 158 1.50 14.54 -13.84
C THR A 158 0.12 15.20 -13.85
N PRO A 159 -0.78 14.86 -12.90
CA PRO A 159 -2.16 15.31 -12.98
C PRO A 159 -2.31 16.83 -12.88
N ASN A 160 -3.05 17.41 -13.81
CA ASN A 160 -3.41 18.82 -13.76
C ASN A 160 -4.67 19.00 -12.90
N ILE A 161 -4.53 19.61 -11.72
CA ILE A 161 -5.61 19.82 -10.74
C ILE A 161 -6.84 20.50 -11.37
N THR A 162 -6.66 21.48 -12.27
CA THR A 162 -7.77 22.16 -12.93
C THR A 162 -8.54 21.21 -13.86
N LYS A 163 -7.82 20.42 -14.68
CA LYS A 163 -8.46 19.43 -15.56
C LYS A 163 -9.12 18.29 -14.77
N LEU A 164 -8.52 17.89 -13.65
CA LEU A 164 -9.12 16.89 -12.75
C LEU A 164 -10.41 17.41 -12.12
N ALA A 165 -10.45 18.67 -11.68
CA ALA A 165 -11.65 19.30 -11.13
C ALA A 165 -12.78 19.33 -12.16
N GLU A 166 -12.47 19.72 -13.40
CA GLU A 166 -13.41 19.72 -14.53
C GLU A 166 -13.95 18.31 -14.83
N ARG A 167 -13.08 17.30 -14.97
CA ARG A 167 -13.49 15.92 -15.30
C ARG A 167 -14.25 15.23 -14.17
N SER A 168 -13.89 15.50 -12.91
CA SER A 168 -14.56 14.90 -11.74
C SER A 168 -15.83 15.66 -11.32
N GLY A 169 -16.02 16.89 -11.82
CA GLY A 169 -17.08 17.80 -11.41
C GLY A 169 -16.99 18.13 -9.91
N LEU A 170 -15.77 18.35 -9.41
CA LEU A 170 -15.47 18.73 -8.03
C LEU A 170 -14.88 20.15 -8.01
N ASP A 171 -15.20 20.92 -6.97
CA ASP A 171 -14.47 22.16 -6.72
C ASP A 171 -13.03 21.86 -6.29
N ARG A 172 -12.14 22.83 -6.48
CA ARG A 172 -10.69 22.68 -6.21
C ARG A 172 -10.40 22.27 -4.76
N ASN A 173 -11.12 22.81 -3.78
CA ASN A 173 -10.84 22.52 -2.36
C ASN A 173 -11.28 21.09 -2.01
N THR A 174 -12.44 20.67 -2.50
CA THR A 174 -12.90 19.29 -2.34
C THR A 174 -11.97 18.29 -3.04
N LEU A 175 -11.50 18.61 -4.25
CA LEU A 175 -10.55 17.79 -4.98
C LEU A 175 -9.25 17.60 -4.19
N LEU A 176 -8.64 18.69 -3.71
CA LEU A 176 -7.40 18.63 -2.92
C LEU A 176 -7.59 17.81 -1.64
N ARG A 177 -8.73 17.97 -0.96
CA ARG A 177 -9.06 17.16 0.21
C ARG A 177 -9.16 15.67 -0.14
N TYR A 178 -9.80 15.32 -1.26
CA TYR A 178 -9.90 13.92 -1.69
C TYR A 178 -8.56 13.32 -2.08
N LEU A 179 -7.71 14.07 -2.79
CA LEU A 179 -6.33 13.66 -3.08
C LEU A 179 -5.55 13.39 -1.80
N HIS A 180 -5.64 14.31 -0.83
CA HIS A 180 -5.00 14.12 0.47
C HIS A 180 -5.48 12.86 1.19
N HIS A 181 -6.78 12.55 1.14
CA HIS A 181 -7.26 11.32 1.77
C HIS A 181 -6.88 10.05 0.99
N LEU A 182 -6.84 10.08 -0.35
CA LEU A 182 -6.33 8.97 -1.17
C LEU A 182 -4.86 8.67 -0.86
N GLU A 183 -4.05 9.72 -0.69
CA GLU A 183 -2.65 9.61 -0.27
C GLU A 183 -2.52 9.02 1.13
N ARG A 184 -3.31 9.50 2.10
CA ARG A 184 -3.34 8.94 3.45
C ARG A 184 -3.80 7.49 3.52
N ALA A 185 -4.55 7.03 2.54
CA ALA A 185 -5.00 5.65 2.40
C ALA A 185 -4.05 4.81 1.52
N GLU A 186 -2.90 5.37 1.12
CA GLU A 186 -1.88 4.74 0.29
C GLU A 186 -2.37 4.26 -1.09
N LEU A 187 -3.49 4.82 -1.58
CA LEU A 187 -4.01 4.51 -2.93
C LEU A 187 -3.33 5.34 -4.02
N THR A 188 -2.69 6.44 -3.64
CA THR A 188 -1.91 7.31 -4.52
C THR A 188 -0.63 7.76 -3.80
N ALA A 189 0.49 7.82 -4.50
CA ALA A 189 1.70 8.47 -4.00
C ALA A 189 1.77 9.92 -4.53
N SER A 190 2.13 10.86 -3.65
CA SER A 190 2.22 12.32 -3.82
C SER A 190 2.14 12.84 -5.27
N LEU A 191 1.04 13.54 -5.58
CA LEU A 191 0.81 14.28 -6.83
C LEU A 191 1.33 15.72 -6.76
#